data_AF-A0A938ZZH0-F1
#
_entry.id   AF-A0A938ZZH0-F1
#
_cell.length_a   1.000
_cell.length_b   1.000
_cell.length_c   1.000
_cell.angle_alpha   90.00
_cell.angle_beta   90.00
_cell.angle_gamma   90.00
#
_symmetry.space_group_name_H-M   'P 1'
#
loop_
_entity.id
_entity.type
_entity.pdbx_description
1 polymer ?
#
loop_
_entity_poly.entity_id
_entity_poly.type
_entity_poly.pdbx_seq_one_letter_code
_entity_poly.pdbx_strand_id
1 'polypeptide(L)' 'MAVKKGDMVRAVREKLENSLEAKASDTRFPSYLFETKGE' A
#
# COMPACT_ATOMS: atom_id res chain seq x y z
N MET A 1 -3.43 16.42 2.26
CA MET A 1 -2.00 16.74 2.01
C MET A 1 -1.56 15.85 0.87
N ALA A 2 -1.05 16.41 -0.22
CA ALA A 2 -0.59 15.61 -1.37
C ALA A 2 0.73 14.92 -1.01
N VAL A 3 0.86 13.65 -1.37
CA VAL A 3 2.12 12.91 -1.28
C VAL A 3 3.09 13.51 -2.29
N LYS A 4 4.30 13.88 -1.85
CA LYS A 4 5.37 14.39 -2.71
C LYS A 4 6.36 13.27 -3.02
N LYS A 5 7.11 13.45 -4.10
CA LYS A 5 8.18 12.53 -4.47
C LYS A 5 9.27 12.57 -3.39
N GLY A 6 9.64 11.41 -2.86
CA GLY A 6 10.58 11.27 -1.74
C GLY A 6 9.94 11.25 -0.35
N ASP A 7 8.60 11.26 -0.27
CA ASP A 7 7.90 11.10 1.00
C ASP A 7 7.73 9.62 1.37
N MET A 8 8.07 9.27 2.61
CA MET A 8 7.89 7.93 3.15
C MET A 8 6.41 7.62 3.39
N VAL A 9 5.85 6.68 2.63
CA VAL A 9 4.44 6.27 2.65
C VAL A 9 4.27 4.80 3.05
N ARG A 10 3.04 4.45 3.43
CA ARG A 10 2.62 3.07 3.69
C ARG A 10 1.27 2.83 3.04
N ALA A 11 1.01 1.59 2.62
CA ALA A 11 -0.28 1.25 2.03
C ALA A 11 -1.38 1.23 3.10
N VAL A 12 -2.61 1.53 2.68
CA VAL A 12 -3.79 1.38 3.53
C VAL A 12 -4.52 0.11 3.09
N ARG A 13 -4.52 -0.90 3.97
CA ARG A 13 -5.04 -2.25 3.68
C ARG A 13 -6.46 -2.24 3.13
N GLU A 14 -7.36 -1.53 3.81
CA GLU A 14 -8.78 -1.43 3.43
C GLU A 14 -8.99 -0.88 2.00
N LYS A 15 -8.14 0.07 1.59
CA LYS A 15 -8.21 0.68 0.26
C LYS A 15 -7.54 -0.19 -0.80
N LEU A 16 -6.51 -0.95 -0.44
CA LEU A 16 -5.80 -1.85 -1.35
C LEU A 16 -6.64 -3.09 -1.65
N GLU A 17 -7.24 -3.73 -0.64
CA GLU A 17 -8.00 -4.97 -0.82
C GLU A 17 -9.25 -4.83 -1.71
N ASN A 18 -9.86 -3.64 -1.75
CA ASN A 18 -11.04 -3.36 -2.57
C ASN A 18 -10.73 -2.73 -3.93
N SER A 19 -9.45 -2.65 -4.31
CA SER A 19 -9.02 -1.94 -5.52
C SER A 19 -8.77 -2.87 -6.70
N LEU A 20 -8.55 -2.29 -7.88
CA LEU A 20 -8.18 -3.02 -9.08
C LEU A 20 -6.77 -3.62 -8.97
N GLU A 21 -5.90 -2.95 -8.22
CA GLU A 21 -4.53 -3.35 -7.94
C GLU A 21 -4.46 -4.64 -7.11
N ALA A 22 -5.45 -4.91 -6.24
CA ALA A 22 -5.56 -6.19 -5.54
C ALA A 22 -5.95 -7.37 -6.46
N LYS A 23 -6.57 -7.12 -7.62
CA LYS A 23 -6.86 -8.20 -8.58
C LYS A 23 -5.62 -8.66 -9.34
N ALA A 24 -4.60 -7.80 -9.42
CA ALA A 24 -3.34 -8.11 -10.10
C ALA A 24 -2.35 -8.85 -9.20
N SER A 25 -2.53 -8.79 -7.88
CA SER A 25 -1.63 -9.37 -6.88
C SER A 25 -2.29 -10.52 -6.12
N ASP A 26 -1.50 -11.30 -5.37
CA ASP A 26 -2.04 -12.27 -4.42
C ASP A 26 -2.78 -11.53 -3.29
N THR A 27 -3.89 -12.10 -2.82
CA THR A 27 -4.71 -11.53 -1.75
C THR A 27 -3.99 -11.52 -0.39
N ARG A 28 -2.90 -12.30 -0.26
CA ARG A 28 -2.01 -12.29 0.91
C ARG A 28 -0.92 -11.25 0.76
N PHE A 29 -1.28 -9.99 1.01
CA PHE A 29 -0.30 -8.91 1.10
C PHE A 29 0.67 -9.11 2.29
N PRO A 30 1.98 -8.94 2.09
CA PRO A 30 2.96 -9.07 3.17
C PRO A 30 2.83 -7.90 4.17
N SER A 31 3.08 -8.18 5.46
CA SER A 31 2.82 -7.24 6.55
C SER A 31 3.66 -5.96 6.47
N TYR A 32 4.87 -6.03 5.90
CA TYR A 32 5.78 -4.88 5.76
C TYR A 32 5.17 -3.72 4.95
N LEU A 33 4.23 -4.01 4.03
CA LEU A 33 3.56 -3.00 3.20
C LEU A 33 2.67 -2.05 4.02
N PHE A 34 2.22 -2.51 5.19
CA PHE A 34 1.31 -1.78 6.09
C PHE A 34 1.99 -1.30 7.37
N GLU A 35 3.01 -2.02 7.82
CA GLU A 35 3.72 -1.76 9.08
C GLU A 35 4.90 -0.80 8.90
N THR A 36 5.62 -0.88 7.78
CA THR A 36 6.79 -0.05 7.52
C THR A 36 6.47 1.06 6.53
N LYS A 37 7.23 2.16 6.61
CA LYS A 37 7.17 3.21 5.59
C LYS A 37 8.24 2.92 4.54
N GLY A 38 7.84 2.92 3.27
CA GLY A 38 8.73 2.87 2.11
C GLY A 38 8.70 4.20 1.35
N GLU A 39 9.69 4.44 0.52
CA GLU A 39 9.77 5.61 -0.38
C GLU A 39 9.15 5.32 -1.75
#